data_AF-A0A0D0CC66-F1
#
_entry.id   AF-A0A0D0CC66-F1
#
_cell.length_a   1.000
_cell.length_b   1.000
_cell.length_c   1.000
_cell.angle_alpha   90.00
_cell.angle_beta   90.00
_cell.angle_gamma   90.00
#
_symmetry.space_group_name_H-M   'P 1'
#
loop_
_entity.id
_entity.type
_entity.pdbx_description
1 polymer ?
#
loop_
_entity_poly.entity_id
_entity_poly.type
_entity_poly.pdbx_seq_one_letter_code
_entity_poly.pdbx_strand_id
1 'polypeptide(L)'
;MIAWIPCLLLLVGSALASHIQYRYDTNDSDPFVGGGSDQGWQIMPEVGGATSYPQWPLDPKGRAKLPVYQTTGLVESEITRAVIVLPGKPRDCWYYWVIMNNALVKANAQNSSIDPSQISIMAPCFWTELDVQAGAAQSDVLVFGLTTWIDGKENVGPSTISKYSSFRVLDDLIAYYMDRIRYPNLNTVVLAGHSAGGQMVQRYAGLRRANVDDDRLHFWVANPGSLMWLSPDRPYPNASCEGIDDYKYGLAGNFPWYGRGLDRDSITPLYNQRIINYAWGTADNGPGDTRCEAETQGSTHLTRGQNFVQMINSTFGWPANATVDWVLGVSHDNVGMMESDDGIDKASVW
;
A
#
# COMPACT_ATOMS: atom_id res chain seq x y z
N MET A 1 33.08 -39.73 60.11
CA MET A 1 33.21 -39.02 58.83
C MET A 1 31.98 -39.36 58.00
N ILE A 2 31.02 -38.44 57.96
CA ILE A 2 29.74 -38.58 57.27
C ILE A 2 29.90 -37.88 55.92
N ALA A 3 29.84 -38.63 54.82
CA ALA A 3 29.93 -38.09 53.47
C ALA A 3 28.51 -37.82 52.93
N TRP A 4 28.23 -36.55 52.65
CA TRP A 4 27.02 -36.08 52.01
C TRP A 4 27.15 -36.23 50.48
N ILE A 5 26.18 -36.86 49.84
CA ILE A 5 26.04 -36.89 48.37
C ILE A 5 24.88 -35.95 48.02
N PRO A 6 25.07 -34.90 47.19
CA PRO A 6 23.97 -34.04 46.78
C PRO A 6 23.17 -34.71 45.66
N CYS A 7 21.86 -34.74 45.87
CA CYS A 7 20.84 -35.18 44.91
C CYS A 7 20.72 -34.12 43.80
N LEU A 8 21.05 -34.46 42.55
CA LEU A 8 20.86 -33.59 41.39
C LEU A 8 19.39 -33.73 40.91
N LEU A 9 18.54 -32.76 41.25
CA LEU A 9 17.20 -32.64 40.68
C LEU A 9 17.32 -32.12 39.23
N LEU A 10 17.13 -33.02 38.26
CA LEU A 10 16.84 -32.65 36.87
C LEU A 10 15.39 -32.17 36.78
N LEU A 11 15.20 -30.86 36.82
CA LEU A 11 13.97 -30.19 36.41
C LEU A 11 13.85 -30.29 34.89
N VAL A 12 13.12 -31.29 34.41
CA VAL A 12 12.61 -31.32 33.04
C VAL A 12 11.46 -30.32 32.96
N GLY A 13 11.78 -29.07 32.65
CA GLY A 13 10.79 -28.05 32.31
C GLY A 13 10.16 -28.40 30.96
N SER A 14 9.00 -29.05 30.97
CA SER A 14 8.13 -29.13 29.80
C SER A 14 7.59 -27.74 29.50
N ALA A 15 8.25 -27.01 28.60
CA ALA A 15 7.67 -25.83 27.99
C ALA A 15 6.54 -26.29 27.06
N LEU A 16 5.32 -26.36 27.59
CA LEU A 16 4.12 -26.39 26.76
C LEU A 16 4.03 -25.02 26.10
N ALA A 17 4.54 -24.90 24.87
CA ALA A 17 4.17 -23.81 23.99
C ALA A 17 2.66 -23.93 23.77
N SER A 18 1.90 -23.09 24.44
CA SER A 18 0.48 -22.89 24.13
C SER A 18 0.43 -22.28 22.73
N HIS A 19 0.28 -23.12 21.71
CA HIS A 19 -0.16 -22.66 20.40
C HIS A 19 -1.56 -22.07 20.59
N ILE A 20 -1.63 -20.75 20.71
CA ILE A 20 -2.87 -20.01 20.50
C ILE A 20 -3.23 -20.27 19.04
N GLN A 21 -4.20 -21.15 18.80
CA GLN A 21 -4.86 -21.23 17.50
C GLN A 21 -5.60 -19.91 17.30
N TYR A 22 -5.01 -19.00 16.54
CA TYR A 22 -5.73 -17.86 15.99
C TYR A 22 -6.80 -18.43 15.05
N ARG A 23 -8.07 -18.36 15.47
CA ARG A 23 -9.17 -18.53 14.52
C ARG A 23 -9.20 -17.27 13.67
N TYR A 24 -8.61 -17.35 12.48
CA TYR A 24 -8.92 -16.42 11.41
C TYR A 24 -10.33 -16.78 10.94
N ASP A 25 -11.34 -16.06 11.42
CA ASP A 25 -12.71 -16.26 10.94
C ASP A 25 -12.74 -15.93 9.45
N THR A 26 -13.32 -16.84 8.68
CA THR A 26 -13.47 -16.68 7.23
C THR A 26 -14.56 -15.66 6.97
N ASN A 27 -14.23 -14.56 6.27
CA ASN A 27 -15.05 -13.37 6.01
C ASN A 27 -15.25 -12.44 7.21
N ASP A 28 -14.21 -11.69 7.58
CA ASP A 28 -14.48 -10.43 8.28
C ASP A 28 -15.32 -9.55 7.34
N SER A 29 -16.51 -9.17 7.81
CA SER A 29 -17.40 -8.28 7.08
C SER A 29 -16.95 -6.83 7.24
N ASP A 30 -17.06 -6.04 6.18
CA ASP A 30 -16.86 -4.59 6.25
C ASP A 30 -17.78 -3.98 7.33
N PRO A 31 -17.24 -3.35 8.38
CA PRO A 31 -18.06 -2.71 9.39
C PRO A 31 -18.87 -1.57 8.77
N PHE A 32 -20.14 -1.45 9.17
CA PHE A 32 -20.95 -0.30 8.77
C PHE A 32 -20.48 0.96 9.51
N VAL A 33 -19.98 1.93 8.75
CA VAL A 33 -19.48 3.21 9.26
C VAL A 33 -20.30 4.36 8.67
N GLY A 34 -20.75 5.28 9.52
CA GLY A 34 -21.44 6.49 9.07
C GLY A 34 -20.49 7.45 8.35
N GLY A 35 -21.01 8.18 7.36
CA GLY A 35 -20.23 9.12 6.55
C GLY A 35 -19.91 8.59 5.16
N GLY A 36 -18.81 9.06 4.58
CA GLY A 36 -18.34 8.59 3.28
C GLY A 36 -17.31 9.51 2.63
N SER A 37 -16.89 9.17 1.41
CA SER A 37 -15.85 9.91 0.65
C SER A 37 -16.05 11.42 0.63
N ASP A 38 -17.30 11.89 0.53
CA ASP A 38 -17.61 13.31 0.29
C ASP A 38 -18.05 14.06 1.55
N GLN A 39 -18.34 13.35 2.64
CA GLN A 39 -18.79 13.93 3.93
C GLN A 39 -17.78 13.70 5.06
N GLY A 40 -16.75 12.89 4.81
CA GLY A 40 -15.86 12.37 5.84
C GLY A 40 -16.46 11.16 6.55
N TRP A 41 -15.59 10.31 7.09
CA TRP A 41 -16.01 9.19 7.93
C TRP A 41 -16.20 9.62 9.38
N GLN A 42 -17.20 9.05 10.06
CA GLN A 42 -17.56 9.45 11.42
C GLN A 42 -16.74 8.76 12.51
N ILE A 43 -16.18 7.59 12.20
CA ILE A 43 -15.40 6.81 13.15
C ILE A 43 -14.37 5.96 12.41
N MET A 44 -13.25 5.67 13.08
CA MET A 44 -12.32 4.60 12.74
C MET A 44 -12.84 3.32 13.43
N PRO A 45 -13.52 2.39 12.73
CA PRO A 45 -14.20 1.26 13.36
C PRO A 45 -13.22 0.23 13.95
N GLU A 46 -13.69 -0.59 14.89
CA GLU A 46 -12.97 -1.80 15.27
C GLU A 46 -13.07 -2.86 14.15
N VAL A 47 -11.99 -3.60 13.93
CA VAL A 47 -11.87 -4.62 12.88
C VAL A 47 -11.29 -5.89 13.49
N GLY A 48 -11.92 -7.04 13.20
CA GLY A 48 -11.40 -8.35 13.61
C GLY A 48 -9.97 -8.57 13.13
N GLY A 49 -9.10 -9.13 13.97
CA GLY A 49 -7.71 -9.44 13.59
C GLY A 49 -6.78 -8.22 13.42
N ALA A 50 -7.27 -6.98 13.53
CA ALA A 50 -6.48 -5.76 13.47
C ALA A 50 -6.49 -5.00 14.81
N THR A 51 -5.35 -4.41 15.16
CA THR A 51 -5.28 -3.35 16.17
C THR A 51 -5.38 -2.00 15.46
N SER A 52 -6.29 -1.15 15.91
CA SER A 52 -6.38 0.25 15.46
C SER A 52 -5.39 1.12 16.25
N TYR A 53 -4.60 1.93 15.55
CA TYR A 53 -3.69 2.91 16.13
C TYR A 53 -4.07 4.30 15.64
N PRO A 54 -4.95 5.02 16.36
CA PRO A 54 -5.43 6.34 15.92
C PRO A 54 -4.36 7.43 15.84
N GLN A 55 -3.16 7.19 16.38
CA GLN A 55 -2.08 8.18 16.50
C GLN A 55 -0.71 7.52 16.30
N TRP A 56 -0.56 6.65 15.29
CA TRP A 56 0.70 5.95 15.05
C TRP A 56 1.84 6.95 14.79
N PRO A 57 2.95 6.91 15.57
CA PRO A 57 4.06 7.83 15.38
C PRO A 57 4.85 7.47 14.11
N LEU A 58 5.06 8.46 13.24
CA LEU A 58 5.81 8.27 11.99
C LEU A 58 7.30 8.61 12.11
N ASP A 59 7.69 9.39 13.12
CA ASP A 59 9.10 9.70 13.36
C ASP A 59 9.54 9.33 14.77
N PRO A 60 10.84 9.09 15.02
CA PRO A 60 11.35 8.71 16.35
C PRO A 60 11.06 9.74 17.45
N LYS A 61 10.75 10.99 17.08
CA LYS A 61 10.39 12.05 18.03
C LYS A 61 8.87 12.11 18.28
N GLY A 62 8.08 11.27 17.63
CA GLY A 62 6.63 11.20 17.73
C GLY A 62 5.92 12.50 17.32
N ARG A 63 6.57 13.34 16.50
CA ARG A 63 6.00 14.66 16.17
C ARG A 63 4.91 14.56 15.12
N ALA A 64 5.12 13.72 14.11
CA ALA A 64 4.11 13.38 13.12
C ALA A 64 3.45 12.05 13.44
N LYS A 65 2.13 12.02 13.28
CA LYS A 65 1.28 10.86 13.55
C LYS A 65 0.33 10.64 12.38
N LEU A 66 -0.01 9.39 12.09
CA LEU A 66 -1.05 9.04 11.12
C LEU A 66 -1.84 7.84 11.67
N PRO A 67 -3.15 7.74 11.50
CA PRO A 67 -3.87 6.55 11.91
C PRO A 67 -3.51 5.35 11.02
N VAL A 68 -3.33 4.17 11.62
CA VAL A 68 -3.14 2.90 10.89
C VAL A 68 -3.94 1.77 11.54
N TYR A 69 -4.33 0.79 10.74
CA TYR A 69 -4.62 -0.57 11.22
C TYR A 69 -3.38 -1.43 11.03
N GLN A 70 -3.09 -2.32 11.98
CA GLN A 70 -2.05 -3.34 11.83
C GLN A 70 -2.58 -4.67 12.36
N THR A 71 -2.18 -5.79 11.75
CA THR A 71 -2.48 -7.14 12.28
C THR A 71 -2.18 -7.22 13.78
N THR A 72 -3.11 -7.76 14.56
CA THR A 72 -2.98 -7.88 16.01
C THR A 72 -2.13 -9.10 16.40
N GLY A 73 -1.55 -9.08 17.60
CA GLY A 73 -0.87 -10.24 18.18
C GLY A 73 0.44 -10.65 17.49
N LEU A 74 1.10 -9.74 16.77
CA LEU A 74 2.34 -10.04 16.06
C LEU A 74 3.47 -10.45 17.01
N VAL A 75 4.20 -11.49 16.62
CA VAL A 75 5.52 -11.79 17.17
C VAL A 75 6.54 -11.29 16.15
N GLU A 76 7.13 -10.11 16.37
CA GLU A 76 7.94 -9.40 15.36
C GLU A 76 9.08 -10.26 14.79
N SER A 77 9.64 -11.19 15.58
CA SER A 77 10.68 -12.12 15.12
C SER A 77 10.17 -13.21 14.16
N GLU A 78 8.89 -13.53 14.15
CA GLU A 78 8.30 -14.55 13.25
C GLU A 78 7.84 -13.95 11.92
N ILE A 79 7.78 -12.62 11.81
CA ILE A 79 7.30 -11.95 10.60
C ILE A 79 8.35 -12.05 9.49
N THR A 80 7.99 -12.74 8.41
CA THR A 80 8.80 -12.88 7.20
C THR A 80 8.33 -11.96 6.07
N ARG A 81 7.08 -11.50 6.13
CA ARG A 81 6.47 -10.62 5.13
C ARG A 81 5.58 -9.56 5.76
N ALA A 82 5.59 -8.37 5.18
CA ALA A 82 4.67 -7.29 5.54
C ALA A 82 3.96 -6.77 4.29
N VAL A 83 2.68 -6.42 4.42
CA VAL A 83 1.87 -5.80 3.37
C VAL A 83 1.36 -4.47 3.89
N ILE A 84 1.73 -3.37 3.24
CA ILE A 84 1.14 -2.05 3.45
C ILE A 84 0.09 -1.86 2.35
N VAL A 85 -1.19 -1.94 2.72
CA VAL A 85 -2.33 -1.84 1.79
C VAL A 85 -2.96 -0.45 1.82
N LEU A 86 -2.95 0.23 0.67
CA LEU A 86 -3.44 1.61 0.53
C LEU A 86 -4.90 1.63 0.09
N PRO A 87 -5.74 2.49 0.69
CA PRO A 87 -7.16 2.57 0.37
C PRO A 87 -7.43 3.15 -1.02
N GLY A 88 -8.68 2.98 -1.47
CA GLY A 88 -9.21 3.64 -2.65
C GLY A 88 -9.56 5.11 -2.36
N LYS A 89 -10.21 5.76 -3.35
CA LYS A 89 -10.70 7.16 -3.20
C LYS A 89 -11.58 7.36 -1.95
N PRO A 90 -12.43 6.41 -1.52
CA PRO A 90 -13.23 6.57 -0.32
C PRO A 90 -12.43 6.70 0.98
N ARG A 91 -11.13 6.33 1.00
CA ARG A 91 -10.24 6.38 2.18
C ARG A 91 -10.61 5.39 3.29
N ASP A 92 -11.45 4.41 3.00
CA ASP A 92 -11.85 3.28 3.84
C ASP A 92 -10.70 2.30 4.12
N CYS A 93 -9.63 2.77 4.79
CA CYS A 93 -8.43 1.99 5.12
C CYS A 93 -8.74 0.68 5.87
N TRP A 94 -9.74 0.69 6.75
CA TRP A 94 -10.16 -0.51 7.48
C TRP A 94 -10.69 -1.59 6.52
N TYR A 95 -11.45 -1.19 5.50
CA TYR A 95 -12.02 -2.13 4.54
C TYR A 95 -10.93 -2.75 3.67
N TYR A 96 -9.93 -1.96 3.29
CA TYR A 96 -8.74 -2.45 2.59
C TYR A 96 -7.90 -3.39 3.44
N TRP A 97 -7.82 -3.18 4.75
CA TRP A 97 -7.23 -4.15 5.67
C TRP A 97 -8.02 -5.46 5.68
N VAL A 98 -9.35 -5.38 5.83
CA VAL A 98 -10.25 -6.55 5.86
C VAL A 98 -10.10 -7.39 4.59
N ILE A 99 -10.14 -6.77 3.41
CA ILE A 99 -10.03 -7.48 2.13
C ILE A 99 -8.65 -8.14 2.01
N MET A 100 -7.58 -7.46 2.39
CA MET A 100 -6.23 -8.04 2.35
C MET A 100 -6.10 -9.22 3.33
N ASN A 101 -6.75 -9.14 4.49
CA ASN A 101 -6.80 -10.25 5.44
C ASN A 101 -7.61 -11.44 4.90
N ASN A 102 -8.76 -11.20 4.26
CA ASN A 102 -9.54 -12.25 3.60
C ASN A 102 -8.76 -12.91 2.46
N ALA A 103 -8.02 -12.13 1.67
CA ALA A 103 -7.12 -12.62 0.64
C ALA A 103 -6.02 -13.53 1.24
N LEU A 104 -5.42 -13.14 2.37
CA LEU A 104 -4.44 -13.96 3.09
C LEU A 104 -5.05 -15.28 3.62
N VAL A 105 -6.24 -15.23 4.21
CA VAL A 105 -6.96 -16.43 4.67
C VAL A 105 -7.27 -17.37 3.50
N LYS A 106 -7.71 -16.82 2.36
CA LYS A 106 -7.93 -17.59 1.14
C LYS A 106 -6.63 -18.21 0.62
N ALA A 107 -5.53 -17.47 0.65
CA ALA A 107 -4.22 -17.97 0.25
C ALA A 107 -3.78 -19.17 1.11
N ASN A 108 -3.91 -19.08 2.44
CA ASN A 108 -3.63 -20.19 3.36
C ASN A 108 -4.54 -21.40 3.10
N ALA A 109 -5.83 -21.17 2.85
CA ALA A 109 -6.76 -22.24 2.53
C ALA A 109 -6.41 -22.98 1.23
N GLN A 110 -5.87 -22.26 0.23
CA GLN A 110 -5.40 -22.85 -1.02
C GLN A 110 -4.01 -23.49 -0.91
N ASN A 111 -3.14 -22.93 -0.06
CA ASN A 111 -1.80 -23.42 0.19
C ASN A 111 -1.42 -23.30 1.66
N SER A 112 -1.46 -24.44 2.36
CA SER A 112 -1.17 -24.52 3.79
C SER A 112 0.29 -24.22 4.17
N SER A 113 1.19 -24.04 3.20
CA SER A 113 2.56 -23.57 3.48
C SER A 113 2.63 -22.08 3.79
N ILE A 114 1.57 -21.32 3.46
CA ILE A 114 1.45 -19.91 3.80
C ILE A 114 0.95 -19.85 5.24
N ASP A 115 1.77 -19.38 6.18
CA ASP A 115 1.36 -19.18 7.57
C ASP A 115 0.94 -17.72 7.79
N PRO A 116 -0.36 -17.43 8.01
CA PRO A 116 -0.82 -16.07 8.26
C PRO A 116 -0.17 -15.41 9.48
N SER A 117 0.33 -16.18 10.45
CA SER A 117 1.01 -15.61 11.63
C SER A 117 2.39 -15.00 11.32
N GLN A 118 2.97 -15.32 10.15
CA GLN A 118 4.25 -14.78 9.67
C GLN A 118 4.07 -13.55 8.76
N ILE A 119 2.82 -13.11 8.56
CA ILE A 119 2.48 -12.02 7.64
C ILE A 119 1.79 -10.88 8.41
N SER A 120 2.40 -9.69 8.36
CA SER A 120 1.81 -8.48 8.94
C SER A 120 1.11 -7.66 7.86
N ILE A 121 -0.15 -7.31 8.05
CA ILE A 121 -0.89 -6.39 7.19
C ILE A 121 -1.06 -5.06 7.92
N MET A 122 -0.70 -3.96 7.27
CA MET A 122 -0.89 -2.59 7.74
C MET A 122 -1.70 -1.79 6.73
N ALA A 123 -2.72 -1.07 7.18
CA ALA A 123 -3.50 -0.16 6.35
C ALA A 123 -3.44 1.27 6.90
N PRO A 124 -2.62 2.15 6.30
CA PRO A 124 -2.57 3.56 6.67
C PRO A 124 -3.82 4.32 6.22
N CYS A 125 -4.32 5.18 7.09
CA CYS A 125 -5.52 5.97 6.83
C CYS A 125 -5.14 7.41 6.44
N PHE A 126 -5.18 7.70 5.13
CA PHE A 126 -4.89 9.02 4.59
C PHE A 126 -6.10 9.96 4.72
N TRP A 127 -6.39 10.35 5.96
CA TRP A 127 -7.52 11.22 6.28
C TRP A 127 -7.39 12.62 5.70
N THR A 128 -8.56 13.23 5.53
CA THR A 128 -8.75 14.59 5.07
C THR A 128 -9.40 15.44 6.15
N GLU A 129 -9.50 16.75 5.93
CA GLU A 129 -10.21 17.65 6.85
C GLU A 129 -11.67 17.25 7.05
N LEU A 130 -12.31 16.63 6.04
CA LEU A 130 -13.68 16.11 6.17
C LEU A 130 -13.75 14.99 7.22
N ASP A 131 -12.77 14.09 7.24
CA ASP A 131 -12.74 12.96 8.16
C ASP A 131 -12.50 13.43 9.62
N VAL A 132 -11.75 14.52 9.81
CA VAL A 132 -11.62 15.20 11.12
C VAL A 132 -12.94 15.84 11.54
N GLN A 133 -13.61 16.54 10.62
CA GLN A 133 -14.89 17.19 10.90
C GLN A 133 -16.00 16.19 11.22
N ALA A 134 -16.01 15.05 10.53
CA ALA A 134 -17.00 13.99 10.71
C ALA A 134 -16.74 13.13 11.96
N GLY A 135 -15.48 12.97 12.38
CA GLY A 135 -15.11 12.36 13.66
C GLY A 135 -14.16 11.16 13.60
N ALA A 136 -13.79 10.67 12.40
CA ALA A 136 -12.89 9.52 12.27
C ALA A 136 -11.43 9.81 12.62
N ALA A 137 -11.02 11.08 12.59
CA ALA A 137 -9.63 11.49 12.78
C ALA A 137 -9.46 12.44 13.97
N GLN A 138 -8.41 12.23 14.76
CA GLN A 138 -8.01 13.17 15.81
C GLN A 138 -7.38 14.43 15.19
N SER A 139 -7.43 15.56 15.88
CA SER A 139 -6.98 16.85 15.32
C SER A 139 -5.46 17.03 15.23
N ASP A 140 -4.68 16.14 15.85
CA ASP A 140 -3.22 16.22 15.90
C ASP A 140 -2.50 15.19 15.01
N VAL A 141 -3.24 14.47 14.16
CA VAL A 141 -2.68 13.56 13.15
C VAL A 141 -2.58 14.25 11.80
N LEU A 142 -1.65 13.78 10.97
CA LEU A 142 -1.50 14.26 9.61
C LEU A 142 -2.81 14.05 8.84
N VAL A 143 -3.25 15.12 8.17
CA VAL A 143 -4.34 15.09 7.21
C VAL A 143 -3.92 15.72 5.90
N PHE A 144 -4.54 15.30 4.82
CA PHE A 144 -4.22 15.68 3.45
C PHE A 144 -5.42 16.32 2.75
N GLY A 145 -5.16 17.03 1.65
CA GLY A 145 -6.23 17.48 0.78
C GLY A 145 -6.94 16.28 0.14
N LEU A 146 -8.22 16.45 -0.18
CA LEU A 146 -9.16 15.40 -0.63
C LEU A 146 -8.53 14.26 -1.45
N THR A 147 -7.80 14.60 -2.51
CA THR A 147 -7.12 13.64 -3.39
C THR A 147 -5.60 13.87 -3.45
N THR A 148 -5.06 14.80 -2.68
CA THR A 148 -3.64 15.19 -2.78
C THR A 148 -2.71 14.17 -2.13
N TRP A 149 -3.21 13.34 -1.21
CA TRP A 149 -2.49 12.20 -0.65
C TRP A 149 -2.07 11.18 -1.71
N ILE A 150 -2.89 11.01 -2.76
CA ILE A 150 -2.62 10.13 -3.91
C ILE A 150 -1.39 10.63 -4.71
N ASP A 151 -1.12 11.93 -4.62
CA ASP A 151 -0.17 12.64 -5.48
C ASP A 151 1.14 12.96 -4.74
N GLY A 152 1.35 12.43 -3.54
CA GLY A 152 2.59 12.68 -2.79
C GLY A 152 2.70 14.11 -2.25
N LYS A 153 1.59 14.85 -2.16
CA LYS A 153 1.57 16.23 -1.66
C LYS A 153 1.70 16.27 -0.14
N GLU A 154 2.02 17.45 0.36
CA GLU A 154 2.22 17.74 1.77
C GLU A 154 0.90 17.71 2.55
N ASN A 155 1.02 17.43 3.84
CA ASN A 155 -0.07 17.53 4.79
C ASN A 155 -0.67 18.95 4.82
N VAL A 156 -1.99 19.04 4.98
CA VAL A 156 -2.72 20.29 5.19
C VAL A 156 -3.01 20.55 6.68
N GLY A 157 -2.87 19.51 7.52
CA GLY A 157 -2.95 19.60 8.97
C GLY A 157 -2.14 18.51 9.67
N PRO A 158 -1.89 18.64 10.99
CA PRO A 158 -2.11 19.85 11.79
C PRO A 158 -1.11 20.95 11.39
N SER A 159 -1.44 22.23 11.62
CA SER A 159 -0.60 23.38 11.22
C SER A 159 0.77 23.43 11.92
N THR A 160 0.94 22.69 13.01
CA THR A 160 2.21 22.54 13.74
C THR A 160 3.22 21.66 12.98
N ILE A 161 2.78 20.94 11.97
CA ILE A 161 3.61 20.09 11.11
C ILE A 161 3.48 20.62 9.68
N SER A 162 4.60 20.89 9.04
CA SER A 162 4.63 21.31 7.64
C SER A 162 5.57 20.44 6.84
N LYS A 163 5.31 20.36 5.53
CA LYS A 163 6.15 19.63 4.56
C LYS A 163 6.27 18.14 4.84
N TYR A 164 5.24 17.53 5.43
CA TYR A 164 5.15 16.07 5.57
C TYR A 164 4.31 15.53 4.42
N SER A 165 4.94 15.05 3.35
CA SER A 165 4.22 14.46 2.22
C SER A 165 3.64 13.09 2.56
N SER A 166 2.57 12.72 1.88
CA SER A 166 2.02 11.35 1.97
C SER A 166 3.03 10.29 1.52
N PHE A 167 3.97 10.63 0.63
CA PHE A 167 5.08 9.73 0.25
C PHE A 167 6.16 9.63 1.33
N ARG A 168 6.37 10.68 2.13
CA ARG A 168 7.21 10.58 3.32
C ARG A 168 6.58 9.65 4.35
N VAL A 169 5.26 9.72 4.53
CA VAL A 169 4.53 8.74 5.38
C VAL A 169 4.84 7.31 4.95
N LEU A 170 4.83 7.02 3.64
CA LEU A 170 5.20 5.70 3.14
C LEU A 170 6.66 5.34 3.42
N ASP A 171 7.61 6.29 3.29
CA ASP A 171 9.00 6.06 3.68
C ASP A 171 9.12 5.63 5.14
N ASP A 172 8.40 6.31 6.04
CA ASP A 172 8.46 6.05 7.47
C ASP A 172 7.80 4.71 7.85
N LEU A 173 6.67 4.35 7.22
CA LEU A 173 6.02 3.04 7.43
C LEU A 173 6.82 1.87 6.85
N ILE A 174 7.46 2.06 5.68
CA ILE A 174 8.36 1.07 5.11
C ILE A 174 9.60 0.92 6.00
N ALA A 175 10.18 2.01 6.49
CA ALA A 175 11.32 1.97 7.39
C ALA A 175 11.01 1.24 8.70
N TYR A 176 9.78 1.38 9.22
CA TYR A 176 9.31 0.62 10.39
C TYR A 176 9.40 -0.90 10.18
N TYR A 177 9.00 -1.40 9.02
CA TYR A 177 9.13 -2.82 8.69
C TYR A 177 10.56 -3.22 8.34
N MET A 178 11.31 -2.36 7.63
CA MET A 178 12.68 -2.67 7.20
C MET A 178 13.72 -2.69 8.34
N ASP A 179 13.36 -2.26 9.54
CA ASP A 179 14.22 -2.33 10.74
C ASP A 179 14.50 -3.78 11.15
N ARG A 180 15.72 -4.26 10.86
CA ARG A 180 16.17 -5.62 11.17
C ARG A 180 16.33 -5.91 12.66
N ILE A 181 16.37 -4.89 13.52
CA ILE A 181 16.38 -5.10 14.98
C ILE A 181 14.98 -5.53 15.43
N ARG A 182 13.96 -4.89 14.87
CA ARG A 182 12.55 -5.18 15.15
C ARG A 182 12.09 -6.44 14.43
N TYR A 183 12.33 -6.52 13.12
CA TYR A 183 11.88 -7.58 12.24
C TYR A 183 13.08 -8.34 11.64
N PRO A 184 13.78 -9.17 12.44
CA PRO A 184 15.03 -9.82 12.01
C PRO A 184 14.86 -10.79 10.85
N ASN A 185 13.69 -11.40 10.70
CA ASN A 185 13.40 -12.42 9.69
C ASN A 185 12.59 -11.89 8.49
N LEU A 186 12.30 -10.59 8.43
CA LEU A 186 11.51 -10.00 7.36
C LEU A 186 12.30 -9.95 6.04
N ASN A 187 11.77 -10.64 5.04
CA ASN A 187 12.37 -10.74 3.72
C ASN A 187 11.69 -9.84 2.69
N THR A 188 10.41 -9.51 2.89
CA THR A 188 9.66 -8.72 1.90
C THR A 188 8.67 -7.76 2.53
N VAL A 189 8.62 -6.54 2.00
CA VAL A 189 7.55 -5.57 2.22
C VAL A 189 6.84 -5.35 0.88
N VAL A 190 5.53 -5.57 0.84
CA VAL A 190 4.69 -5.27 -0.31
C VAL A 190 3.94 -3.96 -0.03
N LEU A 191 4.10 -2.96 -0.90
CA LEU A 191 3.24 -1.78 -0.93
C LEU A 191 2.17 -2.00 -2.01
N ALA A 192 0.93 -2.21 -1.58
CA ALA A 192 -0.17 -2.62 -2.43
C ALA A 192 -1.27 -1.55 -2.48
N GLY A 193 -1.91 -1.36 -3.63
CA GLY A 193 -3.06 -0.46 -3.72
C GLY A 193 -3.92 -0.71 -4.96
N HIS A 194 -5.23 -0.49 -4.79
CA HIS A 194 -6.23 -0.54 -5.85
C HIS A 194 -6.83 0.85 -6.11
N SER A 195 -7.19 1.16 -7.37
CA SER A 195 -7.82 2.43 -7.75
C SER A 195 -6.95 3.64 -7.37
N ALA A 196 -7.41 4.54 -6.50
CA ALA A 196 -6.59 5.63 -5.95
C ALA A 196 -5.32 5.10 -5.24
N GLY A 197 -5.42 4.02 -4.47
CA GLY A 197 -4.25 3.39 -3.86
C GLY A 197 -3.23 2.95 -4.92
N GLY A 198 -3.69 2.37 -6.03
CA GLY A 198 -2.82 1.97 -7.14
C GLY A 198 -2.12 3.16 -7.80
N GLN A 199 -2.81 4.30 -7.95
CA GLN A 199 -2.18 5.54 -8.42
C GLN A 199 -1.08 6.00 -7.47
N MET A 200 -1.34 5.94 -6.16
CA MET A 200 -0.39 6.34 -5.13
C MET A 200 0.85 5.44 -5.13
N VAL A 201 0.66 4.10 -5.17
CA VAL A 201 1.77 3.13 -5.25
C VAL A 201 2.63 3.40 -6.47
N GLN A 202 2.01 3.58 -7.65
CA GLN A 202 2.74 3.78 -8.90
C GLN A 202 3.58 5.06 -8.90
N ARG A 203 3.00 6.16 -8.42
CA ARG A 203 3.70 7.45 -8.33
C ARG A 203 4.79 7.43 -7.27
N TYR A 204 4.53 6.79 -6.13
CA TYR A 204 5.52 6.62 -5.08
C TYR A 204 6.73 5.80 -5.57
N ALA A 205 6.50 4.70 -6.28
CA ALA A 205 7.58 3.88 -6.84
C ALA A 205 8.51 4.68 -7.78
N GLY A 206 7.98 5.67 -8.49
CA GLY A 206 8.75 6.56 -9.35
C GLY A 206 9.45 7.71 -8.64
N LEU A 207 8.81 8.36 -7.66
CA LEU A 207 9.42 9.48 -6.94
C LEU A 207 10.29 9.07 -5.74
N ARG A 208 10.15 7.83 -5.25
CA ARG A 208 10.97 7.30 -4.17
C ARG A 208 12.43 7.25 -4.60
N ARG A 209 13.32 7.74 -3.74
CA ARG A 209 14.78 7.63 -3.94
C ARG A 209 15.26 6.22 -3.62
N ALA A 210 16.33 5.79 -4.28
CA ALA A 210 16.93 4.48 -4.02
C ALA A 210 17.36 4.34 -2.54
N ASN A 211 17.12 3.16 -1.98
CA ASN A 211 17.56 2.75 -0.66
C ASN A 211 18.24 1.37 -0.75
N VAL A 212 19.13 1.05 0.20
CA VAL A 212 19.89 -0.21 0.24
C VAL A 212 19.01 -1.44 0.38
N ASP A 213 17.86 -1.32 1.05
CA ASP A 213 16.90 -2.42 1.27
C ASP A 213 15.75 -2.46 0.23
N ASP A 214 15.87 -1.72 -0.89
CA ASP A 214 14.82 -1.70 -1.91
C ASP A 214 14.68 -3.04 -2.66
N ASP A 215 15.63 -3.97 -2.51
CA ASP A 215 15.54 -5.35 -3.01
C ASP A 215 14.45 -6.18 -2.30
N ARG A 216 14.04 -5.75 -1.10
CA ARG A 216 12.94 -6.35 -0.33
C ARG A 216 11.61 -5.60 -0.51
N LEU A 217 11.57 -4.52 -1.28
CA LEU A 217 10.38 -3.68 -1.45
C LEU A 217 9.69 -3.95 -2.79
N HIS A 218 8.49 -4.53 -2.71
CA HIS A 218 7.68 -4.91 -3.85
C HIS A 218 6.49 -3.96 -3.98
N PHE A 219 6.12 -3.61 -5.20
CA PHE A 219 4.99 -2.71 -5.49
C PHE A 219 3.88 -3.48 -6.21
N TRP A 220 2.65 -3.38 -5.72
CA TRP A 220 1.47 -3.95 -6.38
C TRP A 220 0.49 -2.84 -6.76
N VAL A 221 0.31 -2.64 -8.06
CA VAL A 221 -0.46 -1.54 -8.66
C VAL A 221 -1.68 -2.10 -9.36
N ALA A 222 -2.86 -1.96 -8.76
CA ALA A 222 -4.11 -2.48 -9.31
C ALA A 222 -5.07 -1.38 -9.78
N ASN A 223 -5.57 -1.51 -11.02
CA ASN A 223 -6.60 -0.64 -11.63
C ASN A 223 -6.45 0.89 -11.37
N PRO A 224 -5.27 1.52 -11.50
CA PRO A 224 -5.15 2.95 -11.24
C PRO A 224 -6.01 3.80 -12.19
N GLY A 225 -6.69 4.80 -11.62
CA GLY A 225 -7.54 5.76 -12.35
C GLY A 225 -6.79 6.65 -13.34
N SER A 226 -5.49 6.87 -13.14
CA SER A 226 -4.55 7.49 -14.08
C SER A 226 -3.14 7.07 -13.71
N LEU A 227 -2.19 7.18 -14.64
CA LEU A 227 -0.81 6.79 -14.41
C LEU A 227 0.12 7.99 -14.54
N MET A 228 1.23 7.99 -13.80
CA MET A 228 2.36 8.86 -14.08
C MET A 228 3.10 8.29 -15.29
N TRP A 229 2.88 8.90 -16.45
CA TRP A 229 3.41 8.43 -17.73
C TRP A 229 4.91 8.68 -17.82
N LEU A 230 5.66 7.66 -18.23
CA LEU A 230 7.14 7.67 -18.16
C LEU A 230 7.80 8.27 -19.41
N SER A 231 7.08 8.36 -20.53
CA SER A 231 7.51 9.00 -21.78
C SER A 231 6.73 10.32 -22.03
N PRO A 232 7.18 11.22 -22.92
CA PRO A 232 6.39 12.40 -23.28
C PRO A 232 5.25 12.06 -24.24
N ASP A 233 5.36 10.95 -24.97
CA ASP A 233 4.36 10.52 -25.94
C ASP A 233 3.06 10.07 -25.27
N ARG A 234 1.95 10.17 -26.00
CA ARG A 234 0.62 9.72 -25.55
C ARG A 234 -0.03 8.85 -26.61
N PRO A 235 -0.72 7.76 -26.23
CA PRO A 235 -1.46 6.92 -27.18
C PRO A 235 -2.62 7.68 -27.84
N TYR A 236 -3.21 8.65 -27.14
CA TYR A 236 -4.24 9.54 -27.67
C TYR A 236 -3.82 11.02 -27.49
N PRO A 237 -2.95 11.56 -28.37
CA PRO A 237 -2.49 12.95 -28.26
C PRO A 237 -3.66 13.94 -28.33
N ASN A 238 -3.62 14.97 -27.48
CA ASN A 238 -4.61 16.05 -27.48
C ASN A 238 -3.91 17.41 -27.36
N ALA A 239 -3.79 18.13 -28.49
CA ALA A 239 -3.09 19.42 -28.55
C ALA A 239 -3.82 20.55 -27.78
N SER A 240 -5.10 20.38 -27.44
CA SER A 240 -5.85 21.34 -26.63
C SER A 240 -5.71 21.10 -25.13
N CYS A 241 -5.10 19.98 -24.72
CA CYS A 241 -4.82 19.68 -23.33
C CYS A 241 -3.39 20.14 -23.01
N GLU A 242 -3.27 21.31 -22.39
CA GLU A 242 -1.97 21.82 -21.93
C GLU A 242 -1.49 21.05 -20.69
N GLY A 243 -0.17 20.94 -20.49
CA GLY A 243 0.39 20.31 -19.28
C GLY A 243 0.21 18.79 -19.18
N ILE A 244 -0.13 18.09 -20.28
CA ILE A 244 -0.31 16.61 -20.29
C ILE A 244 0.87 15.84 -19.71
N ASP A 245 2.05 16.43 -19.74
CA ASP A 245 3.31 15.82 -19.30
C ASP A 245 3.80 16.36 -17.96
N ASP A 246 3.08 17.31 -17.36
CA ASP A 246 3.37 17.74 -15.99
C ASP A 246 2.98 16.65 -14.99
N TYR A 247 3.65 16.65 -13.84
CA TYR A 247 3.21 15.84 -12.72
C TYR A 247 1.79 16.28 -12.32
N LYS A 248 0.82 15.37 -12.22
CA LYS A 248 0.95 13.94 -11.92
C LYS A 248 0.75 12.96 -13.08
N TYR A 249 0.63 13.44 -14.31
CA TYR A 249 0.36 12.62 -15.50
C TYR A 249 1.60 12.32 -16.34
N GLY A 250 2.67 13.08 -16.15
CA GLY A 250 3.98 12.83 -16.75
C GLY A 250 5.13 13.24 -15.84
N LEU A 251 6.28 13.51 -16.45
CA LEU A 251 7.56 13.76 -15.78
C LEU A 251 8.24 15.07 -16.20
N ALA A 252 7.53 15.99 -16.84
CA ALA A 252 8.08 17.27 -17.30
C ALA A 252 8.46 18.21 -16.15
N GLY A 253 7.74 18.15 -15.03
CA GLY A 253 7.94 19.05 -13.90
C GLY A 253 6.75 19.08 -12.94
N ASN A 254 6.63 20.14 -12.15
CA ASN A 254 5.54 20.37 -11.18
C ASN A 254 5.39 19.29 -10.09
N PHE A 255 6.49 18.60 -9.78
CA PHE A 255 6.55 17.61 -8.71
C PHE A 255 6.21 18.21 -7.32
N PRO A 256 5.63 17.41 -6.40
CA PRO A 256 5.51 17.79 -4.99
C PRO A 256 6.90 17.97 -4.36
N TRP A 257 6.97 18.54 -3.15
CA TRP A 257 8.24 18.73 -2.44
C TRP A 257 9.06 17.44 -2.33
N TYR A 258 8.37 16.30 -2.18
CA TYR A 258 8.99 14.98 -2.13
C TYR A 258 9.88 14.69 -3.36
N GLY A 259 9.39 15.05 -4.55
CA GLY A 259 10.07 14.89 -5.83
C GLY A 259 10.98 16.05 -6.22
N ARG A 260 11.26 16.99 -5.29
CA ARG A 260 12.15 18.12 -5.58
C ARG A 260 13.53 17.63 -6.01
N GLY A 261 14.00 18.16 -7.13
CA GLY A 261 15.30 17.82 -7.71
C GLY A 261 15.29 16.51 -8.51
N LEU A 262 14.13 15.89 -8.70
CA LEU A 262 13.95 14.81 -9.66
C LEU A 262 13.51 15.36 -11.01
N ASP A 263 13.78 14.57 -12.05
CA ASP A 263 13.41 14.78 -13.44
C ASP A 263 13.20 13.42 -14.11
N ARG A 264 12.75 13.42 -15.37
CA ARG A 264 12.52 12.19 -16.14
C ARG A 264 13.75 11.28 -16.19
N ASP A 265 14.94 11.86 -16.34
CA ASP A 265 16.19 11.12 -16.54
C ASP A 265 16.69 10.46 -15.24
N SER A 266 16.36 11.02 -14.08
CA SER A 266 16.61 10.38 -12.78
C SER A 266 15.50 9.39 -12.37
N ILE A 267 14.24 9.64 -12.73
CA ILE A 267 13.10 8.79 -12.36
C ILE A 267 13.05 7.51 -13.18
N THR A 268 13.14 7.59 -14.51
CA THR A 268 12.86 6.44 -15.38
C THR A 268 13.82 5.25 -15.21
N PRO A 269 15.16 5.43 -15.06
CA PRO A 269 16.06 4.29 -14.84
C PRO A 269 15.85 3.63 -13.49
N LEU A 270 15.54 4.41 -12.45
CA LEU A 270 15.25 3.90 -11.11
C LEU A 270 13.92 3.14 -11.09
N TYR A 271 12.89 3.69 -11.76
CA TYR A 271 11.60 3.05 -11.90
C TYR A 271 11.72 1.68 -12.59
N ASN A 272 12.56 1.58 -13.62
CA ASN A 272 12.81 0.34 -14.37
C ASN A 272 13.52 -0.76 -13.55
N GLN A 273 14.07 -0.43 -12.38
CA GLN A 273 14.71 -1.39 -11.47
C GLN A 273 13.77 -1.89 -10.36
N ARG A 274 12.60 -1.26 -10.19
CA ARG A 274 11.64 -1.62 -9.15
C ARG A 274 11.10 -3.02 -9.36
N ILE A 275 10.87 -3.72 -8.25
CA ILE A 275 10.15 -4.99 -8.21
C ILE A 275 8.66 -4.64 -8.21
N ILE A 276 8.01 -4.68 -9.38
CA ILE A 276 6.65 -4.13 -9.57
C ILE A 276 5.73 -5.12 -10.28
N ASN A 277 4.53 -5.28 -9.75
CA ASN A 277 3.45 -5.98 -10.41
C ASN A 277 2.34 -4.99 -10.75
N TYR A 278 1.86 -5.06 -11.99
CA TYR A 278 0.64 -4.37 -12.42
C TYR A 278 -0.48 -5.39 -12.53
N ALA A 279 -1.63 -5.08 -11.95
CA ALA A 279 -2.83 -5.91 -12.05
C ALA A 279 -3.99 -5.11 -12.66
N TRP A 280 -4.63 -5.68 -13.68
CA TRP A 280 -5.72 -5.03 -14.39
C TRP A 280 -6.92 -5.97 -14.53
N GLY A 281 -8.06 -5.55 -14.01
CA GLY A 281 -9.34 -6.24 -14.21
C GLY A 281 -9.77 -6.15 -15.67
N THR A 282 -9.95 -7.31 -16.32
CA THR A 282 -10.33 -7.36 -17.75
C THR A 282 -11.76 -6.91 -18.04
N ALA A 283 -12.59 -6.71 -17.01
CA ALA A 283 -13.90 -6.10 -17.12
C ALA A 283 -13.94 -4.65 -16.60
N ASP A 284 -12.80 -4.07 -16.20
CA ASP A 284 -12.72 -2.70 -15.69
C ASP A 284 -12.72 -1.66 -16.81
N ASN A 285 -13.91 -1.47 -17.39
CA ASN A 285 -14.17 -0.50 -18.45
C ASN A 285 -14.60 0.87 -17.91
N GLY A 286 -14.43 1.13 -16.60
CA GLY A 286 -14.76 2.40 -15.98
C GLY A 286 -13.80 3.52 -16.42
N PRO A 287 -14.25 4.79 -16.46
CA PRO A 287 -13.47 5.88 -17.05
C PRO A 287 -12.35 6.42 -16.14
N GLY A 288 -12.28 6.03 -14.87
CA GLY A 288 -11.26 6.49 -13.92
C GLY A 288 -11.19 8.02 -13.78
N ASP A 289 -10.00 8.60 -13.90
CA ASP A 289 -9.84 10.06 -14.01
C ASP A 289 -10.28 10.53 -15.40
N THR A 290 -11.21 11.47 -15.47
CA THR A 290 -11.79 11.99 -16.72
C THR A 290 -11.22 13.35 -17.13
N ARG A 291 -10.14 13.81 -16.50
CA ARG A 291 -9.43 15.00 -16.95
C ARG A 291 -8.69 14.72 -18.25
N CYS A 292 -8.49 15.75 -19.07
CA CYS A 292 -7.98 15.58 -20.42
C CYS A 292 -6.60 14.89 -20.44
N GLU A 293 -5.75 15.14 -19.45
CA GLU A 293 -4.43 14.52 -19.33
C GLU A 293 -4.52 13.01 -19.14
N ALA A 294 -5.45 12.54 -18.31
CA ALA A 294 -5.71 11.11 -18.10
C ALA A 294 -6.37 10.46 -19.31
N GLU A 295 -7.26 11.17 -20.02
CA GLU A 295 -7.88 10.67 -21.25
C GLU A 295 -6.86 10.43 -22.36
N THR A 296 -5.75 11.19 -22.40
CA THR A 296 -4.67 10.94 -23.37
C THR A 296 -4.00 9.57 -23.21
N GLN A 297 -4.18 8.92 -22.05
CA GLN A 297 -3.64 7.59 -21.71
C GLN A 297 -4.60 6.46 -22.15
N GLY A 298 -5.89 6.75 -22.32
CA GLY A 298 -6.95 5.79 -22.58
C GLY A 298 -8.27 6.22 -21.93
N SER A 299 -9.39 5.72 -22.47
CA SER A 299 -10.74 6.07 -22.01
C SER A 299 -11.27 5.23 -20.85
N THR A 300 -10.61 4.12 -20.54
CA THR A 300 -10.99 3.20 -19.44
C THR A 300 -9.76 2.79 -18.62
N HIS A 301 -9.97 2.28 -17.40
CA HIS A 301 -8.88 1.69 -16.60
C HIS A 301 -8.11 0.63 -17.39
N LEU A 302 -8.82 -0.36 -17.97
CA LEU A 302 -8.18 -1.42 -18.74
C LEU A 302 -7.38 -0.90 -19.95
N THR A 303 -7.96 0.01 -20.74
CA THR A 303 -7.28 0.58 -21.92
C THR A 303 -6.04 1.40 -21.50
N ARG A 304 -6.11 2.16 -20.41
CA ARG A 304 -4.94 2.87 -19.85
C ARG A 304 -3.84 1.89 -19.46
N GLY A 305 -4.19 0.78 -18.81
CA GLY A 305 -3.25 -0.26 -18.43
C GLY A 305 -2.55 -0.91 -19.61
N GLN A 306 -3.31 -1.30 -20.63
CA GLN A 306 -2.79 -1.87 -21.88
C GLN A 306 -1.80 -0.92 -22.56
N ASN A 307 -2.17 0.36 -22.69
CA ASN A 307 -1.32 1.36 -23.31
C ASN A 307 -0.06 1.65 -22.47
N PHE A 308 -0.15 1.62 -21.14
CA PHE A 308 0.99 1.86 -20.26
C PHE A 308 2.00 0.72 -20.33
N VAL A 309 1.52 -0.53 -20.30
CA VAL A 309 2.36 -1.73 -20.50
C VAL A 309 3.04 -1.68 -21.88
N GLN A 310 2.28 -1.31 -22.92
CA GLN A 310 2.84 -1.11 -24.26
C GLN A 310 3.94 -0.04 -24.27
N MET A 311 3.70 1.12 -23.62
CA MET A 311 4.66 2.21 -23.53
C MET A 311 5.94 1.80 -22.81
N ILE A 312 5.84 1.05 -21.71
CA ILE A 312 7.03 0.53 -21.01
C ILE A 312 7.82 -0.36 -21.96
N ASN A 313 7.16 -1.33 -22.57
CA ASN A 313 7.82 -2.31 -23.42
C ASN A 313 8.47 -1.67 -24.66
N SER A 314 7.81 -0.71 -25.31
CA SER A 314 8.33 -0.06 -26.51
C SER A 314 9.44 0.95 -26.24
N THR A 315 9.43 1.60 -25.06
CA THR A 315 10.34 2.70 -24.75
C THR A 315 11.56 2.22 -23.97
N PHE A 316 11.37 1.32 -23.01
CA PHE A 316 12.41 0.89 -22.07
C PHE A 316 12.77 -0.60 -22.19
N GLY A 317 11.98 -1.36 -22.97
CA GLY A 317 11.96 -2.81 -22.88
C GLY A 317 11.24 -3.26 -21.59
N TRP A 318 10.61 -4.44 -21.62
CA TRP A 318 9.95 -4.95 -20.42
C TRP A 318 10.98 -5.20 -19.29
N PRO A 319 10.82 -4.61 -18.10
CA PRO A 319 11.76 -4.81 -16.99
C PRO A 319 11.76 -6.25 -16.49
N ALA A 320 12.93 -6.79 -16.17
CA ALA A 320 13.06 -8.17 -15.67
C ALA A 320 12.33 -8.41 -14.33
N ASN A 321 12.24 -7.37 -13.50
CA ASN A 321 11.59 -7.41 -12.19
C ASN A 321 10.12 -6.96 -12.23
N ALA A 322 9.54 -6.80 -13.43
CA ALA A 322 8.17 -6.39 -13.63
C ALA A 322 7.28 -7.54 -14.11
N THR A 323 6.04 -7.58 -13.62
CA THR A 323 5.02 -8.55 -14.05
C THR A 323 3.68 -7.84 -14.33
N VAL A 324 2.82 -8.48 -15.14
CA VAL A 324 1.46 -7.98 -15.43
C VAL A 324 0.47 -9.12 -15.30
N ASP A 325 -0.56 -8.91 -14.48
CA ASP A 325 -1.67 -9.84 -14.31
C ASP A 325 -2.95 -9.22 -14.90
N TRP A 326 -3.57 -9.93 -15.85
CA TRP A 326 -4.84 -9.56 -16.46
C TRP A 326 -5.96 -10.36 -15.80
N VAL A 327 -6.50 -9.84 -14.70
CA VAL A 327 -7.44 -10.56 -13.84
C VAL A 327 -8.77 -10.75 -14.57
N LEU A 328 -9.07 -12.01 -14.90
CA LEU A 328 -10.18 -12.36 -15.78
C LEU A 328 -11.55 -12.08 -15.14
N GLY A 329 -12.40 -11.34 -15.86
CA GLY A 329 -13.78 -11.05 -15.46
C GLY A 329 -13.97 -10.05 -14.32
N VAL A 330 -12.89 -9.56 -13.69
CA VAL A 330 -12.96 -8.60 -12.59
C VAL A 330 -13.08 -7.18 -13.12
N SER A 331 -13.99 -6.40 -12.53
CA SER A 331 -14.24 -4.99 -12.87
C SER A 331 -13.45 -4.05 -11.93
N HIS A 332 -13.95 -2.84 -11.67
CA HIS A 332 -13.34 -1.90 -10.71
C HIS A 332 -13.62 -2.29 -9.26
N ASP A 333 -13.24 -3.51 -8.90
CA ASP A 333 -13.66 -4.20 -7.68
C ASP A 333 -12.44 -4.61 -6.85
N ASN A 334 -12.25 -3.99 -5.68
CA ASN A 334 -11.10 -4.24 -4.82
C ASN A 334 -11.07 -5.67 -4.27
N VAL A 335 -12.23 -6.22 -3.88
CA VAL A 335 -12.38 -7.61 -3.42
C VAL A 335 -11.92 -8.57 -4.50
N GLY A 336 -12.52 -8.48 -5.69
CA GLY A 336 -12.20 -9.35 -6.82
C GLY A 336 -10.76 -9.24 -7.27
N MET A 337 -10.13 -8.06 -7.17
CA MET A 337 -8.71 -7.92 -7.50
C MET A 337 -7.81 -8.57 -6.44
N MET A 338 -8.01 -8.29 -5.15
CA MET A 338 -7.13 -8.78 -4.07
C MET A 338 -7.34 -10.26 -3.76
N GLU A 339 -8.58 -10.74 -3.82
CA GLU A 339 -8.92 -12.13 -3.53
C GLU A 339 -8.89 -13.04 -4.78
N SER A 340 -8.56 -12.52 -5.97
CA SER A 340 -8.28 -13.35 -7.15
C SER A 340 -7.04 -14.24 -6.94
N ASP A 341 -6.91 -15.31 -7.73
CA ASP A 341 -5.71 -16.17 -7.69
C ASP A 341 -4.42 -15.36 -7.98
N ASP A 342 -4.49 -14.39 -8.90
CA ASP A 342 -3.39 -13.47 -9.18
C ASP A 342 -3.10 -12.54 -7.99
N GLY A 343 -4.14 -12.01 -7.34
CA GLY A 343 -4.01 -11.10 -6.20
C GLY A 343 -3.41 -11.77 -4.97
N ILE A 344 -3.89 -12.97 -4.61
CA ILE A 344 -3.39 -13.70 -3.44
C ILE A 344 -1.94 -14.15 -3.60
N ASP A 345 -1.49 -14.47 -4.82
CA ASP A 345 -0.08 -14.76 -5.12
C ASP A 345 0.80 -13.58 -4.70
N LYS A 346 0.39 -12.34 -4.98
CA LYS A 346 1.16 -11.13 -4.63
C LYS A 346 1.07 -10.72 -3.16
N ALA A 347 0.02 -11.15 -2.47
CA ALA A 347 -0.14 -10.90 -1.04
C ALA A 347 0.64 -11.91 -0.17
N SER A 348 0.93 -13.11 -0.68
CA SER A 348 1.37 -14.24 0.15
C SER A 348 2.61 -15.00 -0.35
N VAL A 349 2.87 -15.00 -1.66
CA VAL A 349 3.95 -15.77 -2.29
C VAL A 349 5.07 -14.85 -2.77
N TRP A 350 4.70 -13.84 -3.56
CA TRP A 350 5.57 -12.79 -4.12
C TRP A 350 6.01 -11.84 -3.02
#